data_AF-A0A9D8LEZ8-F1
#
_entry.id   AF-A0A9D8LEZ8-F1
#
_cell.length_a   1.000
_cell.length_b   1.000
_cell.length_c   1.000
_cell.angle_alpha   90.00
_cell.angle_beta   90.00
_cell.angle_gamma   90.00
#
_symmetry.space_group_name_H-M   'P 1'
#
loop_
_entity.id
_entity.type
_entity.pdbx_description
1 polymer ?
#
loop_
_entity_poly.entity_id
_entity_poly.type
_entity_poly.pdbx_seq_one_letter_code
_entity_poly.pdbx_strand_id
1 'polypeptide(L)'
;YLRFVARWSWIDSLLAAAPGALSAVISVAQDKGANIGRIAAIQLFRILVLVAVLPSIMKLSSGGGGAVGVPPPLQVISLPDMVLVLGCALATGLIFDRLRVTAPYILGATLASAVLHGAGIVHGTLPPEIATAVMVMLGAAMGGRVSNLKRNEIAALFPLAIGGFVVSMLVAFAFAWPAAWLAGVPYASAMAAFAPGGLEAMAMLAFAMGLDPLYVGAHHLARFMLLGLSMPFIVGWIKPEKPPSEN
;
A
#
# COMPACT_ATOMS: atom_id res chain seq x y z
N TYR A 1 -18.80 -3.60 -4.96
CA TYR A 1 -18.97 -4.72 -4.02
C TYR A 1 -19.50 -4.26 -2.67
N LEU A 2 -18.75 -3.48 -1.88
CA LEU A 2 -19.18 -3.05 -0.53
C LEU A 2 -20.53 -2.31 -0.51
N ARG A 3 -20.81 -1.45 -1.49
CA ARG A 3 -22.12 -0.79 -1.59
C ARG A 3 -23.28 -1.76 -1.89
N PHE A 4 -23.10 -2.65 -2.86
CA PHE A 4 -24.20 -3.48 -3.38
C PHE A 4 -24.41 -4.77 -2.58
N VAL A 5 -23.34 -5.37 -2.08
CA VAL A 5 -23.37 -6.64 -1.34
C VAL A 5 -23.41 -6.38 0.16
N ALA A 6 -22.50 -5.53 0.68
CA ALA A 6 -22.47 -5.21 2.11
C ALA A 6 -23.47 -4.11 2.51
N ARG A 7 -24.12 -3.45 1.53
CA ARG A 7 -25.08 -2.35 1.75
C ARG A 7 -24.50 -1.19 2.57
N TRP A 8 -23.21 -0.93 2.43
CA TRP A 8 -22.57 0.19 3.11
C TRP A 8 -22.89 1.52 2.44
N SER A 9 -22.76 2.61 3.20
CA SER A 9 -22.86 3.97 2.66
C SER A 9 -21.83 4.17 1.54
N TRP A 10 -22.07 5.14 0.66
CA TRP A 10 -21.11 5.47 -0.39
C TRP A 10 -19.74 5.86 0.17
N ILE A 11 -19.72 6.66 1.25
CA ILE A 11 -18.51 7.14 1.90
C ILE A 11 -17.74 5.97 2.51
N ASP A 12 -18.39 5.10 3.31
CA ASP A 12 -17.72 3.93 3.89
C ASP A 12 -17.17 3.00 2.80
N SER A 13 -17.94 2.78 1.74
CA SER A 13 -17.54 1.93 0.61
C SER A 13 -16.32 2.48 -0.12
N LEU A 14 -16.31 3.78 -0.39
CA LEU A 14 -15.21 4.47 -1.09
C LEU A 14 -13.94 4.46 -0.25
N LEU A 15 -14.05 4.84 1.03
CA LEU A 15 -12.94 4.91 1.96
C LEU A 15 -12.37 3.51 2.26
N ALA A 16 -13.21 2.48 2.38
CA ALA A 16 -12.74 1.09 2.54
C ALA A 16 -12.08 0.53 1.28
N ALA A 17 -12.55 0.92 0.09
CA ALA A 17 -11.98 0.47 -1.18
C ALA A 17 -10.66 1.16 -1.55
N ALA A 18 -10.46 2.42 -1.11
CA ALA A 18 -9.27 3.22 -1.40
C ALA A 18 -7.96 2.47 -1.07
N PRO A 19 -7.04 2.29 -2.04
CA PRO A 19 -5.80 1.58 -1.81
C PRO A 19 -4.67 2.49 -1.32
N GLY A 20 -4.51 2.58 0.00
CA GLY A 20 -3.40 3.29 0.64
C GLY A 20 -3.84 4.52 1.43
N ALA A 21 -2.87 5.32 1.90
CA ALA A 21 -3.08 6.55 2.65
C ALA A 21 -4.06 6.42 3.83
N LEU A 22 -3.95 5.31 4.58
CA LEU A 22 -4.87 4.98 5.68
C LEU A 22 -5.00 6.14 6.69
N SER A 23 -3.92 6.87 6.98
CA SER A 23 -3.99 8.07 7.83
C SER A 23 -4.90 9.17 7.25
N ALA A 24 -4.80 9.47 5.94
CA ALA A 24 -5.66 10.45 5.27
C ALA A 24 -7.11 9.94 5.17
N VAL A 25 -7.29 8.66 4.86
CA VAL A 25 -8.60 8.01 4.83
C VAL A 25 -9.28 8.05 6.18
N ILE A 26 -8.55 7.81 7.28
CA ILE A 26 -9.10 7.87 8.64
C ILE A 26 -9.45 9.31 9.02
N SER A 27 -8.62 10.29 8.69
CA SER A 27 -8.94 11.71 8.92
C SER A 27 -10.25 12.10 8.23
N VAL A 28 -10.40 11.74 6.95
CA VAL A 28 -11.64 12.00 6.20
C VAL A 28 -12.82 11.19 6.75
N ALA A 29 -12.58 9.96 7.21
CA ALA A 29 -13.61 9.14 7.84
C ALA A 29 -14.12 9.77 9.15
N GLN A 30 -13.23 10.33 9.97
CA GLN A 30 -13.57 11.04 11.20
C GLN A 30 -14.45 12.26 10.90
N ASP A 31 -14.03 13.10 9.94
CA ASP A 31 -14.77 14.31 9.56
C ASP A 31 -16.18 14.00 9.02
N LYS A 32 -16.36 12.84 8.39
CA LYS A 32 -17.64 12.40 7.80
C LYS A 32 -18.45 11.48 8.72
N GLY A 33 -17.99 11.18 9.93
CA GLY A 33 -18.66 10.25 10.85
C GLY A 33 -18.75 8.80 10.32
N ALA A 34 -17.82 8.42 9.44
CA ALA A 34 -17.75 7.09 8.84
C ALA A 34 -17.23 6.05 9.84
N ASN A 35 -17.52 4.77 9.61
CA ASN A 35 -17.12 3.71 10.53
C ASN A 35 -15.64 3.33 10.34
N ILE A 36 -14.76 4.00 11.08
CA ILE A 36 -13.30 3.83 11.02
C ILE A 36 -12.89 2.38 11.25
N GLY A 37 -13.51 1.69 12.22
CA GLY A 37 -13.17 0.31 12.56
C GLY A 37 -13.43 -0.64 11.40
N ARG A 38 -14.62 -0.55 10.77
CA ARG A 38 -14.98 -1.37 9.61
C ARG A 38 -14.09 -1.05 8.39
N ILE A 39 -13.84 0.23 8.12
CA ILE A 39 -12.96 0.68 7.02
C ILE A 39 -11.54 0.11 7.21
N ALA A 40 -10.98 0.29 8.40
CA ALA A 40 -9.65 -0.19 8.73
C ALA A 40 -9.57 -1.72 8.62
N ALA A 41 -10.57 -2.45 9.12
CA ALA A 41 -10.60 -3.91 9.03
C ALA A 41 -10.56 -4.41 7.57
N ILE A 42 -11.36 -3.84 6.66
CA ILE A 42 -11.33 -4.20 5.24
C ILE A 42 -9.94 -3.96 4.63
N GLN A 43 -9.34 -2.79 4.89
CA GLN A 43 -8.03 -2.45 4.34
C GLN A 43 -6.90 -3.34 4.88
N LEU A 44 -6.94 -3.68 6.17
CA LEU A 44 -5.97 -4.54 6.83
C LEU A 44 -6.04 -5.98 6.32
N PHE A 45 -7.25 -6.54 6.28
CA PHE A 45 -7.45 -7.88 5.74
C PHE A 45 -7.04 -7.97 4.27
N ARG A 46 -7.34 -6.93 3.49
CA ARG A 46 -6.88 -6.84 2.10
C ARG A 46 -5.37 -6.97 2.01
N ILE A 47 -4.61 -6.18 2.80
CA ILE A 47 -3.14 -6.24 2.78
C ILE A 47 -2.63 -7.63 3.20
N LEU A 48 -3.19 -8.21 4.26
CA LEU A 48 -2.79 -9.53 4.76
C LEU A 48 -3.01 -10.62 3.72
N VAL A 49 -4.22 -10.68 3.16
CA VAL A 49 -4.59 -11.67 2.13
C VAL A 49 -3.76 -11.46 0.87
N LEU A 50 -3.55 -10.20 0.48
CA LEU A 50 -2.76 -9.86 -0.70
C LEU A 50 -1.31 -10.34 -0.56
N VAL A 51 -0.63 -10.03 0.54
CA VAL A 51 0.75 -10.45 0.76
C VAL A 51 0.87 -11.98 0.80
N ALA A 52 -0.13 -12.69 1.33
CA ALA A 52 -0.15 -14.15 1.36
C ALA A 52 -0.43 -14.80 0.00
N VAL A 53 -1.35 -14.23 -0.80
CA VAL A 53 -1.88 -14.86 -2.01
C VAL A 53 -1.19 -14.39 -3.29
N LEU A 54 -0.81 -13.11 -3.38
CA LEU A 54 -0.22 -12.51 -4.57
C LEU A 54 1.02 -13.25 -5.09
N PRO A 55 1.99 -13.67 -4.25
CA PRO A 55 3.17 -14.40 -4.73
C PRO A 55 2.79 -15.70 -5.43
N SER A 56 1.78 -16.41 -4.91
CA SER A 56 1.28 -17.68 -5.47
C SER A 56 0.60 -17.46 -6.82
N ILE A 57 -0.22 -16.41 -6.95
CA ILE A 57 -0.85 -16.05 -8.23
C ILE A 57 0.23 -15.73 -9.27
N MET A 58 1.25 -14.97 -8.89
CA MET A 58 2.33 -14.57 -9.80
C MET A 58 3.16 -15.77 -10.28
N LYS A 59 3.49 -16.71 -9.39
CA LYS A 59 4.17 -17.98 -9.75
C LYS A 59 3.34 -18.84 -10.69
N LEU A 60 2.01 -18.87 -10.52
CA LEU A 60 1.11 -19.63 -11.38
C LEU A 60 0.96 -18.96 -12.77
N SER A 61 0.82 -17.62 -12.78
CA SER A 61 0.65 -16.85 -14.02
C SER A 61 1.87 -16.89 -14.93
N SER A 62 3.06 -17.21 -14.40
CA SER A 62 4.28 -17.29 -15.18
C SER A 62 4.60 -18.69 -15.73
N GLY A 63 3.68 -19.64 -15.61
CA GLY A 63 3.84 -21.00 -16.13
C GLY A 63 4.95 -21.79 -15.45
N GLY A 64 5.31 -21.47 -14.20
CA GLY A 64 6.36 -22.14 -13.43
C GLY A 64 7.80 -21.82 -13.85
N GLY A 65 8.01 -21.08 -14.95
CA GLY A 65 9.34 -20.80 -15.50
C GLY A 65 9.67 -19.33 -15.76
N GLY A 66 8.71 -18.39 -15.64
CA GLY A 66 8.95 -16.98 -15.93
C GLY A 66 8.93 -16.05 -14.70
N ALA A 67 9.75 -15.02 -14.73
CA ALA A 67 9.60 -13.77 -13.97
C ALA A 67 9.66 -13.78 -12.42
N VAL A 68 10.18 -14.85 -11.79
CA VAL A 68 10.78 -14.70 -10.44
C VAL A 68 12.29 -14.66 -10.66
N GLY A 69 12.86 -13.46 -10.58
CA GLY A 69 14.31 -13.30 -10.70
C GLY A 69 15.03 -13.89 -9.49
N VAL A 70 16.32 -14.19 -9.64
CA VAL A 70 17.20 -14.38 -8.47
C VAL A 70 17.27 -13.01 -7.78
N PRO A 71 16.93 -12.91 -6.48
CA PRO A 71 17.09 -11.65 -5.75
C PRO A 71 18.53 -11.16 -5.91
N PRO A 72 18.76 -9.85 -6.13
CA PRO A 72 20.10 -9.32 -6.23
C PRO A 72 20.90 -9.64 -4.95
N PRO A 73 22.23 -9.82 -5.05
CA PRO A 73 23.06 -10.11 -3.89
C PRO A 73 22.85 -9.04 -2.82
N LEU A 74 22.61 -9.51 -1.59
CA LEU A 74 22.31 -8.64 -0.48
C LEU A 74 23.56 -7.85 -0.09
N GLN A 75 23.65 -6.60 -0.56
CA GLN A 75 24.66 -5.65 -0.11
C GLN A 75 24.07 -4.86 1.04
N VAL A 76 24.59 -5.06 2.25
CA VAL A 76 24.14 -4.30 3.42
C VAL A 76 24.78 -2.93 3.42
N ILE A 77 23.96 -1.90 3.61
CA ILE A 77 24.41 -0.51 3.73
C ILE A 77 25.41 -0.33 4.89
N SER A 78 26.44 0.49 4.68
CA SER A 78 27.41 0.81 5.73
C SER A 78 26.76 1.68 6.83
N LEU A 79 27.28 1.64 8.06
CA LEU A 79 26.74 2.48 9.14
C LEU A 79 26.78 3.99 8.83
N PRO A 80 27.88 4.55 8.27
CA PRO A 80 27.91 5.96 7.86
C PRO A 80 26.86 6.30 6.81
N ASP A 81 26.73 5.46 5.78
CA ASP A 81 25.75 5.68 4.72
C ASP A 81 24.32 5.58 5.24
N MET A 82 24.06 4.65 6.16
CA MET A 82 22.76 4.52 6.81
C MET A 82 22.40 5.78 7.61
N VAL A 83 23.35 6.31 8.40
CA VAL A 83 23.15 7.57 9.13
C VAL A 83 22.93 8.74 8.17
N LEU A 84 23.66 8.80 7.06
CA LEU A 84 23.50 9.82 6.02
C LEU A 84 22.11 9.76 5.39
N VAL A 85 21.67 8.58 4.92
CA VAL A 85 20.34 8.42 4.32
C VAL A 85 19.23 8.75 5.31
N LEU A 86 19.32 8.26 6.55
CA LEU A 86 18.32 8.54 7.58
C LEU A 86 18.28 10.03 7.96
N GLY A 87 19.44 10.67 8.06
CA GLY A 87 19.55 12.10 8.33
C GLY A 87 18.96 12.94 7.20
N CYS A 88 19.30 12.64 5.95
CA CYS A 88 18.73 13.30 4.78
C CYS A 88 17.22 13.04 4.66
N ALA A 89 16.76 11.82 4.89
CA ALA A 89 15.35 11.43 4.88
C ALA A 89 14.53 12.18 5.93
N LEU A 90 15.08 12.34 7.14
CA LEU A 90 14.44 13.11 8.20
C LEU A 90 14.42 14.60 7.84
N ALA A 91 15.52 15.16 7.35
CA ALA A 91 15.59 16.56 6.96
C ALA A 91 14.60 16.90 5.83
N THR A 92 14.58 16.12 4.75
CA THR A 92 13.62 16.31 3.65
C THR A 92 12.19 16.06 4.10
N GLY A 93 11.97 15.07 4.95
CA GLY A 93 10.66 14.79 5.57
C GLY A 93 10.14 15.99 6.37
N LEU A 94 10.97 16.60 7.21
CA LEU A 94 10.61 17.79 7.98
C LEU A 94 10.36 19.01 7.09
N ILE A 95 11.14 19.19 6.02
CA ILE A 95 10.91 20.24 5.03
C ILE A 95 9.54 20.05 4.37
N PHE A 96 9.22 18.84 3.91
CA PHE A 96 7.93 18.53 3.30
C PHE A 96 6.76 18.63 4.27
N ASP A 97 6.98 18.32 5.55
CA ASP A 97 5.98 18.49 6.60
C ASP A 97 5.65 19.97 6.79
N ARG A 98 6.67 20.83 6.77
CA ARG A 98 6.49 22.28 6.83
C ARG A 98 5.79 22.85 5.59
N LEU A 99 6.02 22.24 4.43
CA LEU A 99 5.31 22.57 3.18
C LEU A 99 3.90 21.94 3.11
N ARG A 100 3.49 21.15 4.11
CA ARG A 100 2.20 20.46 4.18
C ARG A 100 1.93 19.55 2.98
N VAL A 101 2.98 18.90 2.48
CA VAL A 101 2.86 17.89 1.42
C VAL A 101 2.22 16.62 1.99
N THR A 102 1.39 15.94 1.20
CA THR A 102 0.82 14.63 1.55
C THR A 102 1.91 13.61 1.90
N ALA A 103 1.79 12.93 3.05
CA ALA A 103 2.78 11.96 3.58
C ALA A 103 4.24 12.44 3.45
N PRO A 104 4.58 13.53 4.15
CA PRO A 104 5.83 14.25 3.95
C PRO A 104 7.05 13.38 4.24
N TYR A 105 7.00 12.56 5.28
CA TYR A 105 8.10 11.66 5.65
C TYR A 105 8.34 10.53 4.64
N ILE A 106 7.28 9.96 4.04
CA ILE A 106 7.42 8.91 3.01
C ILE A 106 8.06 9.49 1.75
N LEU A 107 7.57 10.66 1.30
CA LEU A 107 8.16 11.34 0.16
C LEU A 107 9.59 11.79 0.43
N GLY A 108 9.83 12.38 1.60
CA GLY A 108 11.15 12.86 2.00
C GLY A 108 12.17 11.74 2.02
N ALA A 109 11.82 10.62 2.67
CA ALA A 109 12.68 9.43 2.71
C ALA A 109 12.91 8.84 1.33
N THR A 110 11.88 8.74 0.49
CA THR A 110 12.01 8.19 -0.86
C THR A 110 12.85 9.09 -1.75
N LEU A 111 12.65 10.41 -1.69
CA LEU A 111 13.43 11.38 -2.46
C LEU A 111 14.90 11.37 -2.03
N ALA A 112 15.17 11.42 -0.72
CA ALA A 112 16.53 11.37 -0.19
C ALA A 112 17.24 10.08 -0.61
N SER A 113 16.56 8.94 -0.45
CA SER A 113 17.09 7.64 -0.88
C SER A 113 17.35 7.60 -2.39
N ALA A 114 16.40 8.06 -3.22
CA ALA A 114 16.54 8.08 -4.67
C ALA A 114 17.70 8.96 -5.14
N VAL A 115 17.88 10.14 -4.53
CA VAL A 115 18.98 11.05 -4.87
C VAL A 115 20.32 10.47 -4.44
N LEU A 116 20.45 9.96 -3.21
CA LEU A 116 21.72 9.45 -2.70
C LEU A 116 22.18 8.16 -3.42
N HIS A 117 21.26 7.22 -3.65
CA HIS A 117 21.56 6.00 -4.41
C HIS A 117 21.75 6.30 -5.91
N GLY A 118 20.91 7.17 -6.48
CA GLY A 118 20.99 7.56 -7.90
C GLY A 118 22.24 8.34 -8.24
N ALA A 119 22.77 9.13 -7.29
CA ALA A 119 24.06 9.81 -7.41
C ALA A 119 25.26 8.88 -7.15
N GLY A 120 25.04 7.63 -6.74
CA GLY A 120 26.11 6.69 -6.38
C GLY A 120 26.87 7.07 -5.11
N ILE A 121 26.26 7.88 -4.23
CA ILE A 121 26.87 8.27 -2.94
C ILE A 121 26.68 7.17 -1.90
N VAL A 122 25.53 6.48 -1.96
CA VAL A 122 25.17 5.42 -1.02
C VAL A 122 24.88 4.13 -1.78
N HIS A 123 25.32 3.01 -1.20
CA HIS A 123 25.14 1.68 -1.74
C HIS A 123 24.55 0.72 -0.71
N GLY A 124 23.85 -0.30 -1.23
CA GLY A 124 23.26 -1.35 -0.42
C GLY A 124 21.86 -1.06 0.09
N THR A 125 21.34 -1.99 0.88
CA THR A 125 19.99 -1.97 1.44
C THR A 125 20.05 -2.15 2.96
N LEU A 126 18.92 -1.87 3.61
CA LEU A 126 18.78 -2.01 5.05
C LEU A 126 19.06 -3.46 5.50
N PRO A 127 19.77 -3.68 6.63
CA PRO A 127 19.96 -5.02 7.18
C PRO A 127 18.61 -5.77 7.33
N PRO A 128 18.53 -7.05 6.95
CA PRO A 128 17.29 -7.83 7.00
C PRO A 128 16.63 -7.87 8.38
N GLU A 129 17.43 -7.85 9.44
CA GLU A 129 16.98 -7.86 10.83
C GLU A 129 16.20 -6.59 11.15
N ILE A 130 16.72 -5.44 10.71
CA ILE A 130 16.06 -4.13 10.90
C ILE A 130 14.81 -4.05 10.03
N ALA A 131 14.89 -4.47 8.75
CA ALA A 131 13.74 -4.49 7.86
C ALA A 131 12.59 -5.35 8.42
N THR A 132 12.93 -6.52 8.98
CA THR A 132 11.97 -7.42 9.63
C THR A 132 11.37 -6.77 10.89
N ALA A 133 12.19 -6.15 11.73
CA ALA A 133 11.71 -5.45 12.93
C ALA A 133 10.73 -4.31 12.57
N VAL A 134 11.04 -3.52 11.54
CA VAL A 134 10.15 -2.46 11.03
C VAL A 134 8.84 -3.04 10.51
N MET A 135 8.88 -4.14 9.75
CA MET A 135 7.68 -4.81 9.25
C MET A 135 6.80 -5.37 10.39
N VAL A 136 7.41 -5.94 11.43
CA VAL A 136 6.69 -6.40 12.62
C VAL A 136 6.03 -5.24 13.35
N MET A 137 6.73 -4.12 13.55
CA MET A 137 6.18 -2.92 14.18
C MET A 137 5.02 -2.33 13.36
N LEU A 138 5.17 -2.25 12.05
CA LEU A 138 4.12 -1.76 11.16
C LEU A 138 2.90 -2.66 11.20
N GLY A 139 3.10 -3.98 11.17
CA GLY A 139 2.05 -4.99 11.33
C GLY A 139 1.32 -4.88 12.66
N ALA A 140 2.05 -4.69 13.77
CA ALA A 140 1.48 -4.50 15.09
C ALA A 140 0.66 -3.20 15.19
N ALA A 141 1.20 -2.07 14.69
CA ALA A 141 0.49 -0.79 14.66
C ALA A 141 -0.77 -0.86 13.78
N MET A 142 -0.71 -1.60 12.68
CA MET A 142 -1.84 -1.90 11.82
C MET A 142 -2.90 -2.74 12.54
N GLY A 143 -2.51 -3.86 13.16
CA GLY A 143 -3.41 -4.72 13.93
C GLY A 143 -4.07 -4.01 15.12
N GLY A 144 -3.34 -3.09 15.76
CA GLY A 144 -3.88 -2.27 16.85
C GLY A 144 -5.13 -1.46 16.47
N ARG A 145 -5.31 -1.12 15.18
CA ARG A 145 -6.49 -0.35 14.72
C ARG A 145 -7.80 -1.14 14.74
N VAL A 146 -7.73 -2.47 14.79
CA VAL A 146 -8.90 -3.35 14.91
C VAL A 146 -8.99 -4.00 16.29
N SER A 147 -8.13 -3.61 17.23
CA SER A 147 -8.08 -4.18 18.59
C SER A 147 -9.40 -4.02 19.37
N ASN A 148 -10.18 -2.98 19.08
CA ASN A 148 -11.45 -2.71 19.73
C ASN A 148 -12.66 -3.41 19.10
N LEU A 149 -12.49 -4.09 17.95
CA LEU A 149 -13.58 -4.82 17.31
C LEU A 149 -13.79 -6.18 17.98
N LYS A 150 -15.06 -6.57 18.15
CA LYS A 150 -15.38 -7.89 18.71
C LYS A 150 -14.99 -8.97 17.71
N ARG A 151 -14.59 -10.16 18.18
CA ARG A 151 -14.25 -11.30 17.31
C ARG A 151 -15.35 -11.62 16.29
N ASN A 152 -16.62 -11.51 16.67
CA ASN A 152 -17.75 -11.75 15.77
C ASN A 152 -17.86 -10.68 14.68
N GLU A 153 -17.54 -9.43 14.97
CA GLU A 153 -17.51 -8.34 13.98
C GLU A 153 -16.36 -8.55 12.99
N ILE A 154 -15.19 -8.90 13.50
CA ILE A 154 -14.01 -9.28 12.70
C ILE A 154 -14.35 -10.43 11.75
N ALA A 155 -14.99 -11.49 12.27
CA ALA A 155 -15.42 -12.64 11.48
C ALA A 155 -16.47 -12.27 10.41
N ALA A 156 -17.41 -11.38 10.73
CA ALA A 156 -18.41 -10.90 9.78
C ALA A 156 -17.82 -10.00 8.67
N LEU A 157 -16.77 -9.24 8.98
CA LEU A 157 -16.07 -8.37 8.02
C LEU A 157 -15.13 -9.14 7.09
N PHE A 158 -14.60 -10.29 7.53
CA PHE A 158 -13.67 -11.08 6.74
C PHE A 158 -14.19 -11.50 5.35
N PRO A 159 -15.39 -12.11 5.18
CA PRO A 159 -15.90 -12.45 3.85
C PRO A 159 -16.12 -11.23 2.97
N LEU A 160 -16.51 -10.08 3.56
CA LEU A 160 -16.65 -8.82 2.84
C LEU A 160 -15.29 -8.29 2.36
N ALA A 161 -14.25 -8.43 3.18
CA ALA A 161 -12.89 -8.08 2.82
C ALA A 161 -12.38 -8.95 1.67
N ILE A 162 -12.64 -10.26 1.70
CA ILE A 162 -12.28 -11.18 0.62
C ILE A 162 -13.00 -10.82 -0.67
N GLY A 163 -14.32 -10.59 -0.64
CA GLY A 163 -15.05 -10.22 -1.85
C GLY A 163 -14.60 -8.86 -2.42
N GLY A 164 -14.36 -7.88 -1.55
CA GLY A 164 -13.78 -6.59 -1.95
C GLY A 164 -12.37 -6.74 -2.55
N PHE A 165 -11.54 -7.57 -1.93
CA PHE A 165 -10.20 -7.91 -2.40
C PHE A 165 -10.23 -8.56 -3.78
N VAL A 166 -11.05 -9.59 -3.99
CA VAL A 166 -11.16 -10.28 -5.28
C VAL A 166 -11.56 -9.30 -6.39
N VAL A 167 -12.58 -8.48 -6.15
CA VAL A 167 -13.01 -7.47 -7.13
C VAL A 167 -11.89 -6.47 -7.41
N SER A 168 -11.21 -5.96 -6.36
CA SER A 168 -10.11 -5.01 -6.53
C SER A 168 -8.92 -5.62 -7.29
N MET A 169 -8.65 -6.91 -7.08
CA MET A 169 -7.56 -7.63 -7.74
C MET A 169 -7.86 -7.89 -9.21
N LEU A 170 -9.09 -8.32 -9.53
CA LEU A 170 -9.53 -8.52 -10.90
C LEU A 170 -9.43 -7.22 -11.71
N VAL A 171 -9.91 -6.12 -11.13
CA VAL A 171 -9.79 -4.80 -11.75
C VAL A 171 -8.32 -4.41 -11.92
N ALA A 172 -7.51 -4.51 -10.86
CA ALA A 172 -6.09 -4.18 -10.92
C ALA A 172 -5.35 -4.95 -12.02
N PHE A 173 -5.57 -6.27 -12.12
CA PHE A 173 -4.92 -7.12 -13.11
C PHE A 173 -5.44 -6.90 -14.53
N ALA A 174 -6.73 -6.62 -14.69
CA ALA A 174 -7.29 -6.22 -15.99
C ALA A 174 -6.62 -4.95 -16.53
N PHE A 175 -6.29 -3.98 -15.67
CA PHE A 175 -5.53 -2.78 -16.05
C PHE A 175 -4.02 -3.02 -16.14
N ALA A 176 -3.46 -3.95 -15.35
CA ALA A 176 -2.05 -4.31 -15.41
C ALA A 176 -1.65 -4.90 -16.76
N TRP A 177 -2.55 -5.64 -17.43
CA TRP A 177 -2.26 -6.27 -18.70
C TRP A 177 -1.91 -5.29 -19.84
N PRO A 178 -2.79 -4.33 -20.20
CA PRO A 178 -2.43 -3.32 -21.20
C PRO A 178 -1.30 -2.42 -20.73
N ALA A 179 -1.18 -2.13 -19.43
CA ALA A 179 -0.07 -1.35 -18.89
C ALA A 179 1.28 -2.04 -19.08
N ALA A 180 1.35 -3.36 -18.83
CA ALA A 180 2.56 -4.15 -19.06
C ALA A 180 2.98 -4.12 -20.53
N TRP A 181 2.01 -4.28 -21.44
CA TRP A 181 2.25 -4.23 -22.88
C TRP A 181 2.74 -2.85 -23.33
N LEU A 182 2.08 -1.77 -22.90
CA LEU A 182 2.46 -0.40 -23.23
C LEU A 182 3.84 -0.01 -22.67
N ALA A 183 4.17 -0.47 -21.47
CA ALA A 183 5.44 -0.14 -20.80
C ALA A 183 6.58 -1.08 -21.19
N GLY A 184 6.32 -2.17 -21.92
CA GLY A 184 7.34 -3.16 -22.29
C GLY A 184 7.94 -3.91 -21.09
N VAL A 185 7.19 -4.05 -19.99
CA VAL A 185 7.64 -4.74 -18.77
C VAL A 185 7.00 -6.12 -18.62
N PRO A 186 7.62 -7.06 -17.89
CA PRO A 186 6.98 -8.32 -17.57
C PRO A 186 5.64 -8.12 -16.86
N TYR A 187 4.64 -8.92 -17.24
CA TYR A 187 3.30 -8.83 -16.63
C TYR A 187 3.35 -8.99 -15.11
N ALA A 188 4.26 -9.82 -14.57
CA ALA A 188 4.49 -9.97 -13.14
C ALA A 188 4.86 -8.64 -12.44
N SER A 189 5.70 -7.80 -13.06
CA SER A 189 6.05 -6.47 -12.53
C SER A 189 4.84 -5.55 -12.53
N ALA A 190 4.04 -5.56 -13.59
CA ALA A 190 2.81 -4.78 -13.66
C ALA A 190 1.74 -5.26 -12.66
N MET A 191 1.59 -6.58 -12.47
CA MET A 191 0.71 -7.15 -11.45
C MET A 191 1.09 -6.66 -10.05
N ALA A 192 2.37 -6.72 -9.71
CA ALA A 192 2.86 -6.22 -8.43
C ALA A 192 2.60 -4.71 -8.26
N ALA A 193 2.90 -3.91 -9.30
CA ALA A 193 2.72 -2.45 -9.28
C ALA A 193 1.24 -2.02 -9.18
N PHE A 194 0.33 -2.73 -9.84
CA PHE A 194 -1.10 -2.40 -9.84
C PHE A 194 -1.86 -3.01 -8.66
N ALA A 195 -1.32 -4.05 -8.02
CA ALA A 195 -1.95 -4.70 -6.88
C ALA A 195 -2.34 -3.69 -5.79
N PRO A 196 -3.53 -3.79 -5.18
CA PRO A 196 -4.00 -2.85 -4.16
C PRO A 196 -3.34 -3.10 -2.78
N GLY A 197 -2.02 -3.33 -2.76
CA GLY A 197 -1.20 -3.57 -1.55
C GLY A 197 -0.67 -2.28 -0.92
N GLY A 198 0.03 -2.42 0.21
CA GLY A 198 0.74 -1.32 0.86
C GLY A 198 2.10 -1.05 0.19
N LEU A 199 2.50 0.23 0.12
CA LEU A 199 3.73 0.66 -0.58
C LEU A 199 4.98 -0.13 -0.17
N GLU A 200 5.23 -0.21 1.14
CA GLU A 200 6.42 -0.88 1.69
C GLU A 200 6.38 -2.39 1.45
N ALA A 201 5.22 -3.02 1.72
CA ALA A 201 5.05 -4.45 1.54
C ALA A 201 5.23 -4.87 0.08
N MET A 202 4.76 -4.05 -0.88
CA MET A 202 4.89 -4.35 -2.31
C MET A 202 6.31 -4.11 -2.83
N ALA A 203 7.02 -3.08 -2.33
CA ALA A 203 8.42 -2.88 -2.67
C ALA A 203 9.30 -4.04 -2.16
N MET A 204 9.07 -4.51 -0.92
CA MET A 204 9.77 -5.68 -0.39
C MET A 204 9.39 -6.97 -1.11
N LEU A 205 8.12 -7.15 -1.45
CA LEU A 205 7.68 -8.30 -2.25
C LEU A 205 8.35 -8.31 -3.62
N ALA A 206 8.43 -7.16 -4.29
CA ALA A 206 9.11 -7.03 -5.57
C ALA A 206 10.58 -7.46 -5.46
N PHE A 207 11.29 -6.96 -4.45
CA PHE A 207 12.67 -7.37 -4.16
C PHE A 207 12.79 -8.88 -3.93
N ALA A 208 11.94 -9.45 -3.08
CA ALA A 208 11.95 -10.87 -2.76
C ALA A 208 11.59 -11.77 -3.96
N MET A 209 10.81 -11.26 -4.91
CA MET A 209 10.46 -11.94 -6.14
C MET A 209 11.44 -11.66 -7.30
N GLY A 210 12.53 -10.91 -7.06
CA GLY A 210 13.50 -10.54 -8.09
C GLY A 210 12.89 -9.67 -9.20
N LEU A 211 11.83 -8.92 -8.87
CA LEU A 211 11.25 -7.88 -9.71
C LEU A 211 11.94 -6.56 -9.42
N ASP A 212 11.77 -5.58 -10.30
CA ASP A 212 12.28 -4.23 -10.09
C ASP A 212 11.52 -3.52 -8.95
N PRO A 213 12.14 -3.32 -7.76
CA PRO A 213 11.49 -2.66 -6.64
C PRO A 213 11.31 -1.17 -6.87
N LEU A 214 12.14 -0.56 -7.73
CA LEU A 214 12.02 0.85 -8.10
C LEU A 214 10.76 1.07 -8.93
N TYR A 215 10.52 0.21 -9.93
CA TYR A 215 9.29 0.23 -10.73
C TYR A 215 8.04 0.08 -9.84
N VAL A 216 8.00 -0.97 -9.01
CA VAL A 216 6.84 -1.25 -8.14
C VAL A 216 6.65 -0.14 -7.10
N GLY A 217 7.73 0.26 -6.42
CA GLY A 217 7.71 1.31 -5.40
C GLY A 217 7.25 2.66 -5.95
N ALA A 218 7.72 3.05 -7.13
CA ALA A 218 7.30 4.29 -7.79
C ALA A 218 5.81 4.31 -8.11
N HIS A 219 5.24 3.21 -8.61
CA HIS A 219 3.81 3.10 -8.90
C HIS A 219 2.96 3.24 -7.63
N HIS A 220 3.36 2.56 -6.54
CA HIS A 220 2.65 2.70 -5.27
C HIS A 220 2.80 4.10 -4.67
N LEU A 221 3.96 4.74 -4.81
CA LEU A 221 4.16 6.10 -4.32
C LEU A 221 3.29 7.09 -5.10
N ALA A 222 3.32 7.01 -6.43
CA ALA A 222 2.49 7.82 -7.30
C ALA A 222 1.00 7.66 -6.96
N ARG A 223 0.53 6.40 -6.84
CA ARG A 223 -0.85 6.12 -6.43
C ARG A 223 -1.17 6.69 -5.05
N PHE A 224 -0.28 6.50 -4.07
CA PHE A 224 -0.48 7.01 -2.72
C PHE A 224 -0.61 8.55 -2.73
N MET A 225 0.22 9.24 -3.51
CA MET A 225 0.17 10.70 -3.65
C MET A 225 -1.09 11.17 -4.36
N LEU A 226 -1.42 10.54 -5.49
CA LEU A 226 -2.64 10.83 -6.23
C LEU A 226 -3.88 10.68 -5.35
N LEU A 227 -3.97 9.59 -4.58
CA LEU A 227 -5.09 9.36 -3.68
C LEU A 227 -5.09 10.33 -2.50
N GLY A 228 -3.96 10.56 -1.84
CA GLY A 228 -3.90 11.48 -0.70
C GLY A 228 -4.21 12.92 -1.09
N LEU A 229 -3.84 13.35 -2.31
CA LEU A 229 -4.18 14.65 -2.83
C LEU A 229 -5.64 14.72 -3.30
N SER A 230 -6.14 13.72 -4.01
CA SER A 230 -7.48 13.75 -4.62
C SER A 230 -8.62 13.37 -3.66
N MET A 231 -8.39 12.49 -2.68
CA MET A 231 -9.44 11.97 -1.79
C MET A 231 -10.21 13.04 -1.03
N PRO A 232 -9.56 14.05 -0.41
CA PRO A 232 -10.29 15.14 0.23
C PRO A 232 -11.22 15.88 -0.73
N PHE A 233 -10.79 16.11 -1.99
CA PHE A 233 -11.64 16.73 -3.01
C PHE A 233 -12.79 15.81 -3.41
N ILE A 234 -12.54 14.54 -3.72
CA ILE A 234 -13.57 13.57 -4.11
C ILE A 234 -14.66 13.48 -3.03
N VAL A 235 -14.26 13.37 -1.76
CA VAL A 235 -15.19 13.23 -0.63
C VAL A 235 -15.86 14.55 -0.25
N GLY A 236 -15.22 15.69 -0.50
CA GLY A 236 -15.83 17.02 -0.34
C GLY A 236 -17.03 17.24 -1.25
N TRP A 237 -17.03 16.63 -2.44
CA TRP A 237 -18.06 16.81 -3.46
C TRP A 237 -19.24 15.84 -3.30
N ILE A 238 -19.10 14.84 -2.42
CA ILE A 238 -20.13 13.84 -2.15
C ILE A 238 -21.01 14.32 -1.00
N LYS A 239 -22.32 14.42 -1.25
CA LYS A 239 -23.31 14.70 -0.21
C LYS A 239 -23.32 13.56 0.83
N PRO A 240 -23.34 13.86 2.13
CA PRO A 240 -23.49 12.82 3.15
C PRO A 240 -24.82 12.07 2.94
N GLU A 241 -24.74 10.76 2.73
CA GLU A 241 -25.91 9.87 2.67
C GLU A 241 -26.33 9.51 4.10
N LYS A 242 -27.64 9.43 4.38
CA LYS A 242 -28.11 8.82 5.63
C LYS A 242 -27.67 7.36 5.64
N PRO A 243 -27.17 6.84 6.78
CA PRO A 243 -26.85 5.42 6.89
C PRO A 243 -28.09 4.59 6.53
N PRO A 244 -27.92 3.43 5.85
CA PRO A 244 -29.04 2.55 5.57
C PRO A 244 -29.71 2.16 6.90
N SER A 245 -31.04 2.17 6.93
CA SER A 245 -31.80 1.73 8.09
C SER A 245 -31.40 0.29 8.41
N GLU A 246 -30.91 0.05 9.64
CA GLU A 246 -30.74 -1.30 10.16
C GLU A 246 -32.13 -1.95 10.20
N ASN A 247 -32.36 -2.92 9.31
CA ASN A 247 -33.48 -3.85 9.37
C ASN A 247 -32.96 -5.18 9.91
#